data_AF-A0A6M1ZZB7-F1
#
_entry.id   AF-A0A6M1ZZB7-F1
#
_cell.length_a   1.000
_cell.length_b   1.000
_cell.length_c   1.000
_cell.angle_alpha   90.00
_cell.angle_beta   90.00
_cell.angle_gamma   90.00
#
_symmetry.space_group_name_H-M   'P 1'
#
loop_
_entity.id
_entity.type
_entity.pdbx_description
1 polymer ?
#
loop_
_entity_poly.entity_id
_entity_poly.type
_entity_poly.pdbx_seq_one_letter_code
_entity_poly.pdbx_strand_id
1 'polypeptide(L)'
;MKHFAKKVYWDIAQSLGLANRITTPTVLQMEAAECGSASLNIVLSYYKKYVPSAELRYQCGVSRNGVNAYNISEAAKFYGLDGVGYSADVEEVRTMVKAPAILWWKFNHFVVLEGFVGDSVYINDPATGPQKVTIEDFKKNYSRVVITCNRVEGFKKGGQKPKFFRPLAERLKKLKTVVALLIVLQLLLVIVGISQAIFGQIFVDHFFYARIPPWASTFFWGFALLVLINLVALWLRGHILNRAGRKITISLSTRFLWHVLRLPIPFFEQRFGGEIIRRMGINTNVSATVAGEVGSIVVSTCVVILYAVVIYQYDPLMAFAAVAIVGTQLFLIILLNRLRMNAYARSQQDTALMTGVSIDTIMNMESMTLYGSDHFGFQRVMNSFVKILNRYQVIGRLDVFLGASSQFLTQLSAIAVLMIGGWRVMFGALTVGMLVTLQVLMSRMIAPLQRLASIALLIPTLKMDLLRLEDVLDNPIDPIIQRAEAEKESKPIDQPPFSEGIRL
;
A
#
# COMPACT_ATOMS: atom_id res chain seq x y z
N MET A 1 11.84 -10.75 -23.80
CA MET A 1 11.64 -9.33 -23.38
C MET A 1 12.40 -8.91 -22.11
N LYS A 2 12.22 -9.55 -20.93
CA LYS A 2 12.92 -9.12 -19.69
C LYS A 2 14.46 -9.17 -19.73
N HIS A 3 15.03 -10.12 -20.48
CA HIS A 3 16.49 -10.25 -20.61
C HIS A 3 17.10 -9.16 -21.51
N PHE A 4 16.39 -8.81 -22.60
CA PHE A 4 16.82 -7.79 -23.56
C PHE A 4 16.75 -6.39 -22.95
N ALA A 5 15.65 -6.05 -22.26
CA ALA A 5 15.52 -4.78 -21.55
C ALA A 5 16.58 -4.59 -20.44
N LYS A 6 16.99 -5.69 -19.79
CA LYS A 6 18.04 -5.67 -18.76
C LYS A 6 19.43 -5.45 -19.37
N LYS A 7 19.70 -6.02 -20.55
CA LYS A 7 20.97 -5.85 -21.27
C LYS A 7 21.13 -4.42 -21.79
N VAL A 8 20.09 -3.87 -22.44
CA VAL A 8 20.06 -2.48 -22.92
C VAL A 8 20.23 -1.48 -21.76
N TYR A 9 19.59 -1.73 -20.60
CA TYR A 9 19.79 -0.90 -19.42
C TYR A 9 21.24 -0.95 -18.89
N TRP A 10 21.89 -2.13 -18.90
CA TRP A 10 23.27 -2.28 -18.44
C TRP A 10 24.28 -1.62 -19.39
N ASP A 11 24.08 -1.74 -20.70
CA ASP A 11 24.93 -1.13 -21.71
C ASP A 11 24.82 0.41 -21.67
N ILE A 12 23.62 0.95 -21.43
CA ILE A 12 23.38 2.40 -21.22
C ILE A 12 23.92 2.87 -19.85
N ALA A 13 23.85 2.02 -18.82
CA ALA A 13 24.39 2.36 -17.51
C ALA A 13 25.93 2.43 -17.52
N GLN A 14 26.60 1.54 -18.25
CA GLN A 14 28.05 1.60 -18.46
C GLN A 14 28.47 2.85 -19.24
N SER A 15 27.73 3.25 -20.28
CA SER A 15 28.04 4.46 -21.06
C SER A 15 27.77 5.77 -20.33
N LEU A 16 26.93 5.77 -19.28
CA LEU A 16 26.63 6.93 -18.42
C LEU A 16 27.49 7.02 -17.14
N GLY A 17 28.51 6.18 -16.99
CA GLY A 17 29.39 6.18 -15.80
C GLY A 17 28.74 5.61 -14.53
N LEU A 18 27.59 4.93 -14.63
CA LEU A 18 26.90 4.30 -13.50
C LEU A 18 27.59 3.01 -12.99
N ALA A 19 28.75 2.63 -13.56
CA ALA A 19 29.49 1.41 -13.21
C ALA A 19 29.94 1.34 -11.73
N ASN A 20 30.13 2.49 -11.07
CA ASN A 20 30.50 2.56 -9.65
C ASN A 20 29.30 2.70 -8.70
N ARG A 21 28.07 2.64 -9.21
CA ARG A 21 26.85 2.71 -8.39
C ARG A 21 26.21 1.33 -8.25
N ILE A 22 26.01 0.92 -7.01
CA ILE A 22 25.13 -0.21 -6.71
C ILE A 22 23.70 0.28 -6.41
N THR A 23 22.73 -0.62 -6.48
CA THR A 23 21.34 -0.30 -6.11
C THR A 23 20.92 -1.17 -4.95
N THR A 24 20.62 -0.53 -3.82
CA THR A 24 20.19 -1.19 -2.59
C THR A 24 18.66 -1.18 -2.47
N PRO A 25 18.05 -2.18 -1.81
CA PRO A 25 16.60 -2.20 -1.62
C PRO A 25 16.15 -1.12 -0.64
N THR A 26 14.97 -0.55 -0.84
CA THR A 26 14.38 0.40 0.10
C THR A 26 13.75 -0.35 1.28
N VAL A 27 14.31 -0.16 2.46
CA VAL A 27 13.72 -0.56 3.75
C VAL A 27 13.56 0.71 4.56
N LEU A 28 12.31 1.04 4.91
CA LEU A 28 12.01 2.24 5.67
C LEU A 28 11.98 1.93 7.16
N GLN A 29 12.51 2.83 7.98
CA GLN A 29 12.44 2.75 9.44
C GLN A 29 10.99 2.88 9.90
N MET A 30 10.59 2.07 10.89
CA MET A 30 9.24 2.14 11.46
C MET A 30 9.19 3.18 12.58
N GLU A 31 10.32 3.40 13.26
CA GLU A 31 10.47 4.36 14.35
C GLU A 31 11.70 5.26 14.13
N ALA A 32 11.68 6.45 14.73
CA ALA A 32 12.75 7.43 14.53
C ALA A 32 14.12 6.96 15.06
N ALA A 33 14.12 6.15 16.12
CA ALA A 33 15.32 5.61 16.74
C ALA A 33 15.98 4.45 15.96
N GLU A 34 15.35 3.94 14.90
CA GLU A 34 15.75 2.70 14.25
C GLU A 34 16.70 2.87 13.05
N CYS A 35 17.09 4.10 12.71
CA CYS A 35 17.83 4.41 11.48
C CYS A 35 19.07 3.53 11.23
N GLY A 36 19.85 3.23 12.27
CA GLY A 36 21.02 2.35 12.15
C GLY A 36 20.65 0.88 11.88
N SER A 37 19.66 0.35 12.60
CA SER A 37 19.16 -1.03 12.37
C SER A 37 18.53 -1.19 10.98
N ALA A 38 17.82 -0.16 10.50
CA ALA A 38 17.23 -0.13 9.18
C ALA A 38 18.31 0.00 8.09
N SER A 39 19.37 0.79 8.32
CA SER A 39 20.54 0.86 7.44
C SER A 39 21.22 -0.51 7.28
N LEU A 40 21.43 -1.23 8.39
CA LEU A 40 21.96 -2.58 8.36
C LEU A 40 21.01 -3.54 7.60
N ASN A 41 19.69 -3.39 7.75
CA ASN A 41 18.71 -4.17 6.99
C ASN A 41 18.82 -3.95 5.47
N ILE A 42 18.98 -2.70 5.04
CA ILE A 42 19.18 -2.34 3.62
C ILE A 42 20.40 -3.09 3.06
N VAL A 43 21.50 -3.08 3.80
CA VAL A 43 22.76 -3.73 3.42
C VAL A 43 22.62 -5.26 3.38
N LEU A 44 22.07 -5.88 4.42
CA LEU A 44 21.84 -7.33 4.45
C LEU A 44 20.91 -7.79 3.32
N SER A 45 19.85 -7.02 3.08
CA SER A 45 18.89 -7.25 2.00
C SER A 45 19.52 -7.14 0.61
N TYR A 46 20.51 -6.24 0.42
CA TYR A 46 21.31 -6.15 -0.80
C TYR A 46 22.09 -7.47 -1.03
N TYR A 47 22.67 -8.04 0.02
CA TYR A 47 23.34 -9.34 -0.04
C TYR A 47 22.40 -10.56 -0.02
N LYS A 48 21.08 -10.35 -0.10
CA LYS A 48 20.04 -11.40 -0.06
C LYS A 48 19.99 -12.17 1.27
N LYS A 49 20.31 -11.49 2.37
CA LYS A 49 20.04 -11.96 3.73
C LYS A 49 18.89 -11.13 4.30
N TYR A 50 17.71 -11.72 4.39
CA TYR A 50 16.49 -11.06 4.85
C TYR A 50 16.28 -11.35 6.32
N VAL A 51 16.44 -10.33 7.16
CA VAL A 51 16.27 -10.44 8.61
C VAL A 51 15.06 -9.59 9.03
N PRO A 52 14.16 -10.10 9.88
CA PRO A 52 13.05 -9.32 10.43
C PRO A 52 13.55 -8.05 11.14
N SER A 53 12.83 -6.93 10.98
CA SER A 53 13.21 -5.66 11.62
C SER A 53 13.24 -5.75 13.15
N ALA A 54 12.34 -6.55 13.75
CA ALA A 54 12.33 -6.81 15.18
C ALA A 54 13.65 -7.46 15.68
N GLU A 55 14.14 -8.47 14.96
CA GLU A 55 15.40 -9.14 15.28
C GLU A 55 16.59 -8.18 15.13
N LEU A 56 16.62 -7.37 14.07
CA LEU A 56 17.68 -6.37 13.89
C LEU A 56 17.68 -5.29 14.97
N ARG A 57 16.51 -4.85 15.45
CA ARG A 57 16.44 -3.90 16.58
C ARG A 57 17.03 -4.47 17.84
N TYR A 58 16.71 -5.74 18.12
CA TYR A 58 17.26 -6.45 19.27
C TYR A 58 18.78 -6.61 19.13
N GLN A 59 19.27 -7.11 17.99
CA GLN A 59 20.71 -7.32 17.76
C GLN A 59 21.51 -6.01 17.75
N CYS A 60 20.94 -4.92 17.23
CA CYS A 60 21.56 -3.60 17.27
C CYS A 60 21.38 -2.88 18.63
N GLY A 61 20.64 -3.46 19.58
CA GLY A 61 20.38 -2.83 20.87
C GLY A 61 19.71 -1.45 20.74
N VAL A 62 18.72 -1.32 19.86
CA VAL A 62 18.01 -0.06 19.65
C VAL A 62 17.27 0.34 20.92
N SER A 63 17.48 1.58 21.37
CA SER A 63 16.82 2.17 22.54
C SER A 63 15.95 3.36 22.12
N ARG A 64 15.23 3.98 23.07
CA ARG A 64 14.51 5.25 22.81
C ARG A 64 15.42 6.38 22.31
N ASN A 65 16.70 6.32 22.68
CA ASN A 65 17.70 7.32 22.32
C ASN A 65 18.41 7.00 20.98
N GLY A 66 18.01 5.93 20.29
CA GLY A 66 18.63 5.49 19.04
C GLY A 66 19.61 4.33 19.23
N VAL A 67 20.52 4.21 18.27
CA VAL A 67 21.54 3.17 18.19
C VAL A 67 22.91 3.80 17.95
N ASN A 68 23.94 3.29 18.63
CA ASN A 68 25.32 3.76 18.44
C ASN A 68 26.04 2.97 17.32
N ALA A 69 27.12 3.54 16.77
CA ALA A 69 27.87 2.91 15.68
C ALA A 69 28.50 1.57 16.08
N TYR A 70 28.88 1.42 17.35
CA TYR A 70 29.47 0.18 17.90
C TYR A 70 28.49 -1.00 17.81
N ASN A 71 27.25 -0.83 18.23
CA ASN A 71 26.24 -1.89 18.17
C ASN A 71 25.87 -2.25 16.74
N ILE A 72 25.88 -1.28 15.80
CA ILE A 72 25.68 -1.56 14.38
C ILE A 72 26.84 -2.42 13.85
N SER A 73 28.08 -2.07 14.21
CA SER A 73 29.29 -2.82 13.87
C SER A 73 29.25 -4.26 14.39
N GLU A 74 28.92 -4.45 15.67
CA GLU A 74 28.81 -5.78 16.29
C GLU A 74 27.68 -6.61 15.66
N ALA A 75 26.52 -6.00 15.40
CA ALA A 75 25.44 -6.67 14.69
C ALA A 75 25.83 -7.04 13.25
N ALA A 76 26.57 -6.18 12.54
CA ALA A 76 27.06 -6.47 11.20
C ALA A 76 28.00 -7.70 11.20
N LYS A 77 28.91 -7.77 12.17
CA LYS A 77 29.80 -8.94 12.40
C LYS A 77 29.01 -10.21 12.69
N PHE A 78 28.02 -10.13 13.58
CA PHE A 78 27.15 -11.26 13.90
C PHE A 78 26.48 -11.86 12.66
N TYR A 79 26.11 -11.03 11.68
CA TYR A 79 25.51 -11.49 10.43
C TYR A 79 26.50 -11.88 9.33
N GLY A 80 27.82 -11.83 9.58
CA GLY A 80 28.88 -12.25 8.67
C GLY A 80 29.41 -11.14 7.75
N LEU A 81 29.28 -9.88 8.16
CA LEU A 81 29.94 -8.74 7.54
C LEU A 81 31.19 -8.34 8.33
N ASP A 82 32.11 -7.60 7.73
CA ASP A 82 33.32 -7.10 8.43
C ASP A 82 32.96 -6.10 9.54
N GLY A 83 31.98 -5.23 9.29
CA GLY A 83 31.43 -4.29 10.24
C GLY A 83 32.44 -3.27 10.75
N VAL A 84 33.51 -2.96 10.03
CA VAL A 84 34.60 -2.12 10.56
C VAL A 84 34.19 -0.65 10.54
N GLY A 85 34.07 -0.05 11.72
CA GLY A 85 33.79 1.38 11.90
C GLY A 85 35.07 2.20 12.01
N TYR A 86 35.22 3.24 11.20
CA TYR A 86 36.34 4.19 11.29
C TYR A 86 35.96 5.59 10.85
N SER A 87 36.81 6.56 11.21
CA SER A 87 36.67 7.95 10.74
C SER A 87 37.35 8.09 9.37
N ALA A 88 36.65 8.64 8.38
CA ALA A 88 37.19 8.84 7.04
C ALA A 88 36.72 10.17 6.44
N ASP A 89 37.60 10.82 5.68
CA ASP A 89 37.26 12.02 4.92
C ASP A 89 36.53 11.73 3.61
N VAL A 90 35.86 12.74 3.04
CA VAL A 90 35.01 12.56 1.85
C VAL A 90 35.79 11.93 0.68
N GLU A 91 37.05 12.31 0.49
CA GLU A 91 37.86 11.73 -0.59
C GLU A 91 38.35 10.31 -0.27
N GLU A 92 38.58 9.98 1.00
CA GLU A 92 38.87 8.60 1.44
C GLU A 92 37.62 7.72 1.25
N VAL A 93 36.43 8.23 1.57
CA VAL A 93 35.15 7.54 1.33
C VAL A 93 34.96 7.28 -0.17
N ARG A 94 35.32 8.25 -1.02
CA ARG A 94 35.20 8.12 -2.48
C ARG A 94 36.17 7.08 -3.06
N THR A 95 37.37 6.94 -2.50
CA THR A 95 38.46 6.13 -3.08
C THR A 95 38.61 4.75 -2.44
N MET A 96 38.41 4.64 -1.12
CA MET A 96 38.74 3.44 -0.34
C MET A 96 37.50 2.66 0.13
N VAL A 97 36.34 3.30 0.27
CA VAL A 97 35.13 2.64 0.79
C VAL A 97 34.37 1.92 -0.33
N LYS A 98 34.19 0.61 -0.18
CA LYS A 98 33.35 -0.19 -1.09
C LYS A 98 31.88 -0.10 -0.67
N ALA A 99 31.00 0.20 -1.62
CA ALA A 99 29.56 0.20 -1.39
C ALA A 99 28.99 -1.24 -1.38
N PRO A 100 27.95 -1.54 -0.57
CA PRO A 100 27.27 -0.63 0.34
C PRO A 100 28.02 -0.47 1.68
N ALA A 101 28.04 0.74 2.20
CA ALA A 101 28.58 1.07 3.52
C ALA A 101 27.59 1.95 4.28
N ILE A 102 27.64 1.95 5.61
CA ILE A 102 26.78 2.79 6.45
C ILE A 102 27.55 4.05 6.83
N LEU A 103 26.93 5.21 6.66
CA LEU A 103 27.50 6.52 6.97
C LEU A 103 26.72 7.16 8.11
N TRP A 104 27.43 7.85 9.00
CA TRP A 104 26.80 8.76 9.95
C TRP A 104 26.54 10.12 9.28
N TRP A 105 25.31 10.60 9.41
CA TRP A 105 24.74 11.70 8.66
C TRP A 105 24.14 12.73 9.62
N LYS A 106 24.49 14.01 9.41
CA LYS A 106 23.99 15.18 10.17
C LYS A 106 24.11 15.05 11.69
N PHE A 107 25.07 14.26 12.16
CA PHE A 107 25.32 13.96 13.58
C PHE A 107 24.13 13.33 14.34
N ASN A 108 23.12 12.83 13.63
CA ASN A 108 21.90 12.32 14.27
C ASN A 108 21.23 11.17 13.53
N HIS A 109 21.77 10.73 12.40
CA HIS A 109 21.10 9.76 11.52
C HIS A 109 22.10 8.84 10.81
N PHE A 110 21.66 7.65 10.40
CA PHE A 110 22.47 6.72 9.61
C PHE A 110 21.87 6.53 8.22
N VAL A 111 22.72 6.51 7.19
CA VAL A 111 22.32 6.31 5.79
C VAL A 111 23.23 5.28 5.11
N VAL A 112 22.77 4.64 4.04
CA VAL A 112 23.57 3.68 3.27
C VAL A 112 24.15 4.35 2.03
N LEU A 113 25.46 4.25 1.82
CA LEU A 113 26.14 4.68 0.62
C LEU A 113 25.92 3.68 -0.53
N GLU A 114 25.43 4.17 -1.68
CA GLU A 114 25.29 3.39 -2.91
C GLU A 114 26.43 3.61 -3.91
N GLY A 115 27.18 4.70 -3.76
CA GLY A 115 28.36 5.02 -4.58
C GLY A 115 28.36 6.45 -5.12
N PHE A 116 29.43 6.76 -5.86
CA PHE A 116 29.67 8.07 -6.46
C PHE A 116 29.59 7.96 -7.99
N VAL A 117 28.93 8.92 -8.64
CA VAL A 117 28.87 9.02 -10.11
C VAL A 117 29.01 10.49 -10.49
N GLY A 118 30.11 10.85 -11.16
CA GLY A 118 30.48 12.24 -11.39
C GLY A 118 30.56 13.02 -10.07
N ASP A 119 29.90 14.18 -10.01
CA ASP A 119 29.81 15.02 -8.81
C ASP A 119 28.56 14.75 -7.95
N SER A 120 27.97 13.57 -8.12
CA SER A 120 26.76 13.16 -7.40
C SER A 120 27.03 11.93 -6.54
N VAL A 121 26.52 11.98 -5.31
CA VAL A 121 26.55 10.88 -4.34
C VAL A 121 25.17 10.26 -4.26
N TYR A 122 25.11 8.94 -4.36
CA TYR A 122 23.88 8.18 -4.19
C TYR A 122 23.86 7.57 -2.80
N ILE A 123 22.80 7.87 -2.05
CA ILE A 123 22.55 7.32 -0.73
C ILE A 123 21.17 6.69 -0.68
N ASN A 124 21.00 5.66 0.14
CA ASN A 124 19.71 5.12 0.52
C ASN A 124 19.48 5.42 1.99
N ASP A 125 18.64 6.39 2.24
CA ASP A 125 18.29 6.86 3.57
C ASP A 125 17.14 6.00 4.11
N PRO A 126 17.29 5.30 5.25
CA PRO A 126 16.21 4.50 5.84
C PRO A 126 14.95 5.30 6.16
N ALA A 127 15.03 6.61 6.26
CA ALA A 127 13.88 7.45 6.52
C ALA A 127 13.12 7.79 5.22
N THR A 128 13.84 8.19 4.16
CA THR A 128 13.25 8.73 2.90
C THR A 128 13.36 7.81 1.67
N GLY A 129 14.18 6.77 1.73
CA GLY A 129 14.59 5.90 0.63
C GLY A 129 15.78 6.41 -0.20
N PRO A 130 15.96 5.89 -1.43
CA PRO A 130 17.06 6.30 -2.31
C PRO A 130 17.00 7.77 -2.70
N GLN A 131 18.14 8.45 -2.59
CA GLN A 131 18.34 9.85 -2.90
C GLN A 131 19.63 10.09 -3.69
N LYS A 132 19.61 11.16 -4.47
CA LYS A 132 20.78 11.73 -5.15
C LYS A 132 21.12 13.04 -4.44
N VAL A 133 22.37 13.17 -4.00
CA VAL A 133 22.87 14.32 -3.25
C VAL A 133 24.08 14.88 -4.02
N THR A 134 24.25 16.20 -4.03
CA THR A 134 25.44 16.82 -4.62
C THR A 134 26.66 16.57 -3.73
N ILE A 135 27.86 16.63 -4.29
CA ILE A 135 29.09 16.48 -3.49
C ILE A 135 29.22 17.55 -2.40
N GLU A 136 28.72 18.76 -2.64
CA GLU A 136 28.70 19.86 -1.67
C GLU A 136 27.77 19.56 -0.49
N ASP A 137 26.54 19.13 -0.77
CA ASP A 137 25.59 18.72 0.26
C ASP A 137 26.10 17.51 1.03
N PHE A 138 26.81 16.59 0.37
CA PHE A 138 27.46 15.46 1.02
C PHE A 138 28.54 15.93 2.00
N LYS A 139 29.44 16.83 1.56
CA LYS A 139 30.49 17.41 2.41
C LYS A 139 29.91 18.11 3.65
N LYS A 140 28.78 18.79 3.52
CA LYS A 140 28.12 19.48 4.63
C LYS A 140 27.45 18.53 5.63
N ASN A 141 26.89 17.42 5.15
CA ASN A 141 26.04 16.56 5.96
C ASN A 141 26.74 15.30 6.47
N TYR A 142 27.84 14.88 5.86
CA TYR A 142 28.57 13.69 6.27
C TYR A 142 29.39 13.94 7.55
N SER A 143 29.17 13.12 8.57
CA SER A 143 29.76 13.31 9.91
C SER A 143 31.07 12.56 10.13
N ARG A 144 31.79 12.23 9.05
CA ARG A 144 33.12 11.56 9.05
C ARG A 144 33.17 10.13 9.58
N VAL A 145 32.05 9.51 9.94
CA VAL A 145 32.03 8.11 10.40
C VAL A 145 31.47 7.18 9.32
N VAL A 146 32.22 6.13 9.00
CA VAL A 146 31.83 5.05 8.08
C VAL A 146 31.90 3.71 8.80
N ILE A 147 30.94 2.84 8.50
CA ILE A 147 30.97 1.42 8.85
C ILE A 147 30.98 0.62 7.55
N THR A 148 32.07 -0.12 7.29
CA THR A 148 32.13 -1.01 6.14
C THR A 148 31.26 -2.24 6.38
N CYS A 149 30.76 -2.79 5.27
CA CYS A 149 29.86 -3.95 5.31
C CYS A 149 30.23 -4.95 4.22
N ASN A 150 31.53 -5.22 4.06
CA ASN A 150 32.00 -6.25 3.16
C ASN A 150 31.65 -7.64 3.70
N ARG A 151 31.34 -8.58 2.80
CA ARG A 151 31.07 -9.97 3.19
C ARG A 151 32.36 -10.65 3.64
N VAL A 152 32.33 -11.28 4.79
CA VAL A 152 33.41 -12.14 5.30
C VAL A 152 33.24 -13.55 4.72
N GLU A 153 34.32 -14.32 4.67
CA GLU A 153 34.27 -15.75 4.34
C GLU A 153 33.28 -16.47 5.27
N GLY A 154 32.30 -17.17 4.69
CA GLY A 154 31.22 -17.82 5.44
C GLY A 154 29.89 -17.04 5.49
N PHE A 155 29.77 -15.87 4.85
CA PHE A 155 28.49 -15.17 4.74
C PHE A 155 27.41 -16.03 4.06
N LYS A 156 26.42 -16.49 4.85
CA LYS A 156 25.28 -17.28 4.36
C LYS A 156 24.11 -16.37 3.99
N LYS A 157 23.67 -16.46 2.73
CA LYS A 157 22.37 -15.92 2.29
C LYS A 157 21.26 -16.68 3.01
N GLY A 158 20.17 -16.00 3.36
CA GLY A 158 19.12 -16.62 4.17
C GLY A 158 17.94 -15.70 4.40
N GLY A 159 16.89 -16.26 5.01
CA GLY A 159 15.63 -15.55 5.27
C GLY A 159 14.72 -15.45 4.05
N GLN A 160 13.50 -14.99 4.29
CA GLN A 160 12.49 -14.79 3.25
C GLN A 160 12.23 -13.30 3.06
N LYS A 161 12.21 -12.85 1.81
CA LYS A 161 11.81 -11.48 1.49
C LYS A 161 10.39 -11.24 2.03
N PRO A 162 10.12 -10.13 2.74
CA PRO A 162 8.78 -9.84 3.26
C PRO A 162 7.76 -9.83 2.12
N LYS A 163 6.78 -10.74 2.17
CA LYS A 163 5.77 -10.93 1.11
C LYS A 163 4.48 -10.21 1.49
N PHE A 164 4.33 -8.97 1.05
CA PHE A 164 3.13 -8.13 1.26
C PHE A 164 1.78 -8.85 0.98
N PHE A 165 1.70 -9.61 -0.10
CA PHE A 165 0.43 -10.24 -0.51
C PHE A 165 0.07 -11.49 0.28
N ARG A 166 1.01 -12.12 0.99
CA ARG A 166 0.75 -13.38 1.69
C ARG A 166 -0.14 -13.19 2.94
N PRO A 167 0.15 -12.24 3.84
CA PRO A 167 -0.72 -11.94 4.99
C PRO A 167 -2.11 -11.48 4.55
N LEU A 168 -2.19 -10.68 3.48
CA LEU A 168 -3.46 -10.29 2.88
C LEU A 168 -4.23 -11.50 2.34
N ALA A 169 -3.57 -12.40 1.61
CA ALA A 169 -4.19 -13.62 1.08
C ALA A 169 -4.65 -14.56 2.19
N GLU A 170 -3.88 -14.72 3.27
CA GLU A 170 -4.27 -15.52 4.43
C GLU A 170 -5.49 -14.94 5.16
N ARG A 171 -5.59 -13.61 5.24
CA ARG A 171 -6.78 -12.91 5.76
C ARG A 171 -7.98 -13.08 4.84
N LEU A 172 -7.80 -12.98 3.52
CA LEU A 172 -8.86 -13.21 2.52
C LEU A 172 -9.35 -14.67 2.48
N LYS A 173 -8.47 -15.65 2.70
CA LYS A 173 -8.85 -17.08 2.78
C LYS A 173 -9.88 -17.34 3.89
N LYS A 174 -9.76 -16.64 5.01
CA LYS A 174 -10.74 -16.70 6.12
C LYS A 174 -12.12 -16.15 5.73
N LEU A 175 -12.21 -15.41 4.62
CA LEU A 175 -13.42 -14.80 4.08
C LEU A 175 -13.98 -15.53 2.85
N LYS A 176 -13.48 -16.73 2.54
CA LYS A 176 -13.89 -17.49 1.33
C LYS A 176 -15.42 -17.57 1.16
N THR A 177 -16.16 -17.80 2.24
CA THR A 177 -17.64 -17.88 2.22
C THR A 177 -18.28 -16.53 1.89
N VAL A 178 -17.75 -15.44 2.43
CA VAL A 178 -18.23 -14.09 2.15
C VAL A 178 -17.95 -13.73 0.69
N VAL A 179 -16.73 -14.00 0.21
CA VAL A 179 -16.34 -13.73 -1.18
C VAL A 179 -17.19 -14.54 -2.15
N ALA A 180 -17.43 -15.83 -1.86
CA ALA A 180 -18.31 -16.66 -2.69
C ALA A 180 -19.75 -16.11 -2.74
N LEU A 181 -20.32 -15.73 -1.59
CA LEU A 181 -21.65 -15.12 -1.52
C LEU A 181 -21.72 -13.80 -2.31
N LEU A 182 -20.66 -12.98 -2.24
CA LEU A 182 -20.57 -11.74 -3.00
C LEU A 182 -20.46 -11.97 -4.52
N ILE A 183 -19.75 -13.02 -4.95
CA ILE A 183 -19.69 -13.40 -6.36
C ILE A 183 -21.08 -13.82 -6.85
N VAL A 184 -21.79 -14.67 -6.11
CA VAL A 184 -23.15 -15.10 -6.47
C VAL A 184 -24.10 -13.90 -6.55
N LEU A 185 -24.05 -13.01 -5.55
CA LEU A 185 -24.88 -11.80 -5.54
C LEU A 185 -24.50 -10.85 -6.69
N GLN A 186 -23.23 -10.81 -7.08
CA GLN A 186 -22.79 -10.01 -8.21
C GLN A 186 -23.27 -10.59 -9.54
N LEU A 187 -23.27 -11.92 -9.70
CA LEU A 187 -23.84 -12.58 -10.87
C LEU A 187 -25.33 -12.19 -11.00
N LEU A 188 -26.08 -12.23 -9.90
CA LEU A 188 -27.47 -11.77 -9.88
C LEU A 188 -27.58 -10.28 -10.31
N LEU A 189 -26.74 -9.40 -9.76
CA LEU A 189 -26.72 -7.98 -10.12
C LEU A 189 -26.34 -7.73 -11.59
N VAL A 190 -25.46 -8.55 -12.17
CA VAL A 190 -25.12 -8.49 -13.60
C VAL A 190 -26.31 -8.90 -14.44
N ILE A 191 -26.99 -10.00 -14.10
CA ILE A 191 -28.22 -10.44 -14.78
C ILE A 191 -29.27 -9.33 -14.73
N VAL A 192 -29.55 -8.77 -13.56
CA VAL A 192 -30.50 -7.66 -13.41
C VAL A 192 -30.06 -6.44 -14.24
N GLY A 193 -28.77 -6.14 -14.29
CA GLY A 193 -28.22 -5.05 -15.10
C GLY A 193 -28.38 -5.26 -16.60
N ILE A 194 -28.17 -6.48 -17.09
CA ILE A 194 -28.41 -6.86 -18.49
C ILE A 194 -29.91 -6.78 -18.79
N SER A 195 -30.76 -7.30 -17.93
CA SER A 195 -32.22 -7.19 -18.06
C SER A 195 -32.65 -5.73 -18.17
N GLN A 196 -32.16 -4.84 -17.31
CA GLN A 196 -32.46 -3.41 -17.40
C GLN A 196 -32.06 -2.80 -18.75
N ALA A 197 -30.93 -3.19 -19.32
CA ALA A 197 -30.50 -2.72 -20.63
C ALA A 197 -31.45 -3.22 -21.75
N ILE A 198 -31.80 -4.51 -21.72
CA ILE A 198 -32.75 -5.13 -22.67
C ILE A 198 -34.14 -4.48 -22.58
N PHE A 199 -34.62 -4.18 -21.37
CA PHE A 199 -35.88 -3.43 -21.20
C PHE A 199 -35.79 -2.05 -21.87
N GLY A 200 -34.66 -1.35 -21.74
CA GLY A 200 -34.40 -0.11 -22.46
C GLY A 200 -34.44 -0.28 -23.99
N GLN A 201 -33.84 -1.36 -24.51
CA GLN A 201 -33.93 -1.70 -25.94
C GLN A 201 -35.36 -1.97 -26.40
N ILE A 202 -36.11 -2.80 -25.68
CA ILE A 202 -37.51 -3.12 -26.02
C ILE A 202 -38.36 -1.85 -26.01
N PHE A 203 -38.14 -0.98 -25.02
CA PHE A 203 -38.85 0.30 -24.94
C PHE A 203 -38.61 1.15 -26.19
N VAL A 204 -37.35 1.32 -26.60
CA VAL A 204 -37.01 2.11 -27.79
C VAL A 204 -37.51 1.46 -29.08
N ASP A 205 -37.29 0.16 -29.26
CA ASP A 205 -37.63 -0.50 -30.52
C ASP A 205 -39.15 -0.69 -30.71
N HIS A 206 -39.93 -0.87 -29.62
CA HIS A 206 -41.36 -1.21 -29.72
C HIS A 206 -42.33 -0.10 -29.29
N PHE A 207 -41.96 0.81 -28.38
CA PHE A 207 -42.89 1.85 -27.89
C PHE A 207 -42.75 3.19 -28.61
N PHE A 208 -41.60 3.51 -29.20
CA PHE A 208 -41.42 4.77 -29.93
C PHE A 208 -42.11 4.77 -31.30
N TYR A 209 -42.18 3.61 -31.97
CA TYR A 209 -42.63 3.50 -33.36
C TYR A 209 -44.03 2.88 -33.51
N ALA A 210 -44.59 2.22 -32.49
CA ALA A 210 -45.89 1.55 -32.54
C ALA A 210 -46.93 2.17 -31.59
N ARG A 211 -48.24 1.93 -31.86
CA ARG A 211 -49.31 2.18 -30.86
C ARG A 211 -49.00 1.37 -29.60
N ILE A 212 -49.34 1.93 -28.42
CA ILE A 212 -49.12 1.33 -27.10
C ILE A 212 -49.55 -0.15 -27.15
N PRO A 213 -48.62 -1.10 -27.06
CA PRO A 213 -48.97 -2.50 -27.15
C PRO A 213 -49.83 -2.92 -25.94
N PRO A 214 -50.74 -3.88 -26.08
CA PRO A 214 -51.59 -4.32 -24.98
C PRO A 214 -50.81 -4.88 -23.78
N TRP A 215 -49.58 -5.35 -23.99
CA TRP A 215 -48.68 -5.83 -22.95
C TRP A 215 -47.87 -4.72 -22.24
N ALA A 216 -48.09 -3.44 -22.60
CA ALA A 216 -47.38 -2.29 -22.03
C ALA A 216 -47.45 -2.21 -20.50
N SER A 217 -48.64 -2.39 -19.92
CA SER A 217 -48.81 -2.34 -18.46
C SER A 217 -48.01 -3.44 -17.76
N THR A 218 -48.00 -4.65 -18.33
CA THR A 218 -47.23 -5.80 -17.80
C THR A 218 -45.72 -5.52 -17.88
N PHE A 219 -45.26 -4.88 -18.97
CA PHE A 219 -43.87 -4.47 -19.12
C PHE A 219 -43.42 -3.48 -18.04
N PHE A 220 -44.21 -2.43 -17.76
CA PHE A 220 -43.86 -1.45 -16.72
C PHE A 220 -43.84 -2.06 -15.32
N TRP A 221 -44.79 -2.94 -14.98
CA TRP A 221 -44.76 -3.68 -13.71
C TRP A 221 -43.55 -4.62 -13.60
N GLY A 222 -43.19 -5.30 -14.70
CA GLY A 222 -41.98 -6.12 -14.76
C GLY A 222 -40.70 -5.30 -14.57
N PHE A 223 -40.62 -4.11 -15.18
CA PHE A 223 -39.49 -3.20 -15.02
C PHE A 223 -39.40 -2.65 -13.59
N ALA A 224 -40.53 -2.25 -12.99
CA ALA A 224 -40.59 -1.81 -11.60
C ALA A 224 -40.13 -2.92 -10.63
N LEU A 225 -40.54 -4.17 -10.86
CA LEU A 225 -40.07 -5.32 -10.10
C LEU A 225 -38.56 -5.51 -10.24
N LEU A 226 -38.00 -5.38 -11.44
CA LEU A 226 -36.55 -5.47 -11.66
C LEU A 226 -35.78 -4.38 -10.92
N VAL A 227 -36.30 -3.14 -10.88
CA VAL A 227 -35.71 -2.05 -10.09
C VAL A 227 -35.75 -2.37 -8.60
N LEU A 228 -36.85 -2.94 -8.10
CA LEU A 228 -36.97 -3.38 -6.71
C LEU A 228 -35.97 -4.49 -6.38
N ILE A 229 -35.82 -5.50 -7.25
CA ILE A 229 -34.83 -6.57 -7.10
C ILE A 229 -33.41 -5.98 -7.05
N ASN A 230 -33.12 -5.00 -7.92
CA ASN A 230 -31.83 -4.32 -7.92
C ASN A 230 -31.55 -3.60 -6.59
N LEU A 231 -32.54 -2.89 -6.05
CA LEU A 231 -32.45 -2.20 -4.77
C LEU A 231 -32.18 -3.18 -3.63
N VAL A 232 -32.95 -4.27 -3.55
CA VAL A 232 -32.78 -5.31 -2.51
C VAL A 232 -31.42 -5.98 -2.62
N ALA A 233 -30.96 -6.30 -3.84
CA ALA A 233 -29.65 -6.92 -4.06
C ALA A 233 -28.49 -5.97 -3.71
N LEU A 234 -28.60 -4.68 -4.01
CA LEU A 234 -27.62 -3.66 -3.60
C LEU A 234 -27.57 -3.49 -2.08
N TRP A 235 -28.74 -3.44 -1.43
CA TRP A 235 -28.85 -3.37 0.02
C TRP A 235 -28.23 -4.60 0.69
N LEU A 236 -28.56 -5.80 0.22
CA LEU A 236 -28.01 -7.05 0.73
C LEU A 236 -26.48 -7.12 0.56
N ARG A 237 -25.97 -6.66 -0.59
CA ARG A 237 -24.52 -6.56 -0.84
C ARG A 237 -23.84 -5.67 0.19
N GLY A 238 -24.40 -4.47 0.42
CA GLY A 238 -23.89 -3.53 1.42
C GLY A 238 -23.92 -4.13 2.84
N HIS A 239 -25.02 -4.81 3.19
CA HIS A 239 -25.16 -5.45 4.50
C HIS A 239 -24.13 -6.57 4.72
N ILE A 240 -23.91 -7.44 3.71
CA ILE A 240 -22.90 -8.51 3.77
C ILE A 240 -21.49 -7.93 3.93
N LEU A 241 -21.14 -6.90 3.14
CA LEU A 241 -19.83 -6.24 3.22
C LEU A 241 -19.60 -5.60 4.58
N ASN A 242 -20.59 -4.87 5.11
CA ASN A 242 -20.50 -4.23 6.43
C ASN A 242 -20.36 -5.27 7.56
N ARG A 243 -21.13 -6.36 7.50
CA ARG A 243 -21.03 -7.45 8.49
C ARG A 243 -19.65 -8.13 8.43
N ALA A 244 -19.14 -8.37 7.23
CA ALA A 244 -17.81 -8.95 7.03
C ALA A 244 -16.71 -8.02 7.58
N GLY A 245 -16.77 -6.73 7.24
CA GLY A 245 -15.85 -5.71 7.75
C GLY A 245 -15.82 -5.66 9.27
N ARG A 246 -16.99 -5.57 9.92
CA ARG A 246 -17.09 -5.56 11.38
C ARG A 246 -16.48 -6.82 12.01
N LYS A 247 -16.76 -8.01 11.48
CA LYS A 247 -16.22 -9.27 12.00
C LYS A 247 -14.69 -9.33 11.90
N ILE A 248 -14.13 -8.87 10.78
CA ILE A 248 -12.67 -8.81 10.56
C ILE A 248 -12.03 -7.82 11.54
N THR A 249 -12.61 -6.62 11.67
CA THR A 249 -12.12 -5.59 12.59
C THR A 249 -12.07 -6.10 14.01
N ILE A 250 -13.15 -6.71 14.51
CA ILE A 250 -13.18 -7.26 15.87
C ILE A 250 -12.12 -8.35 16.04
N SER A 251 -12.10 -9.34 15.13
CA SER A 251 -11.16 -10.47 15.23
C SER A 251 -9.70 -10.03 15.22
N LEU A 252 -9.35 -9.07 14.37
CA LEU A 252 -7.99 -8.57 14.28
C LEU A 252 -7.64 -7.68 15.46
N SER A 253 -8.55 -6.79 15.90
CA SER A 253 -8.28 -5.88 17.02
C SER A 253 -8.13 -6.64 18.33
N THR A 254 -8.97 -7.65 18.57
CA THR A 254 -8.82 -8.55 19.72
C THR A 254 -7.49 -9.30 19.67
N ARG A 255 -7.13 -9.89 18.51
CA ARG A 255 -5.85 -10.62 18.37
C ARG A 255 -4.64 -9.70 18.60
N PHE A 256 -4.67 -8.50 18.03
CA PHE A 256 -3.60 -7.53 18.17
C PHE A 256 -3.44 -7.09 19.62
N LEU A 257 -4.53 -6.68 20.27
CA LEU A 257 -4.52 -6.27 21.68
C LEU A 257 -4.04 -7.40 22.58
N TRP A 258 -4.56 -8.61 22.39
CA TRP A 258 -4.17 -9.79 23.15
C TRP A 258 -2.67 -10.09 23.02
N HIS A 259 -2.14 -9.99 21.81
CA HIS A 259 -0.71 -10.18 21.57
C HIS A 259 0.13 -9.08 22.21
N VAL A 260 -0.26 -7.81 22.05
CA VAL A 260 0.45 -6.66 22.65
C VAL A 260 0.57 -6.81 24.17
N LEU A 261 -0.51 -7.21 24.86
CA LEU A 261 -0.52 -7.40 26.32
C LEU A 261 0.42 -8.51 26.81
N ARG A 262 0.98 -9.32 25.92
CA ARG A 262 1.86 -10.45 26.23
C ARG A 262 3.28 -10.25 25.72
N LEU A 263 3.59 -9.06 25.22
CA LEU A 263 4.95 -8.74 24.79
C LEU A 263 5.87 -8.49 25.99
N PRO A 264 7.17 -8.79 25.87
CA PRO A 264 8.11 -8.62 26.97
C PRO A 264 8.38 -7.13 27.26
N ILE A 265 8.75 -6.79 28.50
CA ILE A 265 9.00 -5.40 28.94
C ILE A 265 9.94 -4.59 28.02
N PRO A 266 11.06 -5.16 27.49
CA PRO A 266 11.93 -4.43 26.56
C PRO A 266 11.20 -3.87 25.33
N PHE A 267 10.12 -4.52 24.87
CA PHE A 267 9.29 -4.01 23.77
C PHE A 267 8.66 -2.65 24.12
N PHE A 268 8.18 -2.49 25.36
CA PHE A 268 7.55 -1.26 25.86
C PHE A 268 8.56 -0.22 26.29
N GLU A 269 9.73 -0.63 26.76
CA GLU A 269 10.84 0.29 27.05
C GLU A 269 11.39 0.93 25.78
N GLN A 270 11.34 0.26 24.63
CA GLN A 270 11.82 0.83 23.37
C GLN A 270 10.80 1.77 22.70
N ARG A 271 9.51 1.69 23.05
CA ARG A 271 8.42 2.36 22.32
C ARG A 271 7.58 3.30 23.19
N PHE A 272 7.02 4.33 22.57
CA PHE A 272 6.02 5.18 23.20
C PHE A 272 4.63 4.52 23.19
N GLY A 273 3.91 4.55 24.32
CA GLY A 273 2.56 3.97 24.42
C GLY A 273 1.57 4.54 23.40
N GLY A 274 1.68 5.83 23.06
CA GLY A 274 0.88 6.46 22.02
C GLY A 274 1.08 5.86 20.62
N GLU A 275 2.28 5.37 20.30
CA GLU A 275 2.55 4.70 19.03
C GLU A 275 1.88 3.32 18.96
N ILE A 276 1.86 2.59 20.07
CA ILE A 276 1.17 1.29 20.18
C ILE A 276 -0.35 1.48 20.01
N ILE A 277 -0.92 2.49 20.65
CA ILE A 277 -2.34 2.85 20.50
C ILE A 277 -2.66 3.25 19.06
N ARG A 278 -1.80 4.05 18.42
CA ARG A 278 -1.96 4.42 17.00
C ARG A 278 -1.98 3.18 16.10
N ARG A 279 -1.11 2.19 16.34
CA ARG A 279 -1.10 0.91 15.60
C ARG A 279 -2.37 0.09 15.82
N MET A 280 -2.97 0.13 17.01
CA MET A 280 -4.29 -0.46 17.24
C MET A 280 -5.37 0.21 16.36
N GLY A 281 -5.31 1.53 16.19
CA GLY A 281 -6.17 2.28 15.26
C GLY A 281 -5.93 1.94 13.79
N ILE A 282 -4.69 1.61 13.38
CA ILE A 282 -4.41 1.14 12.01
C ILE A 282 -5.21 -0.13 11.68
N ASN A 283 -5.44 -0.99 12.68
CA ASN A 283 -6.13 -2.26 12.47
C ASN A 283 -7.60 -2.10 12.06
N THR A 284 -8.28 -1.05 12.54
CA THR A 284 -9.67 -0.75 12.13
C THR A 284 -9.71 -0.31 10.67
N ASN A 285 -8.76 0.54 10.25
CA ASN A 285 -8.62 1.01 8.87
C ASN A 285 -8.28 -0.13 7.92
N VAL A 286 -7.25 -0.92 8.23
CA VAL A 286 -6.83 -2.10 7.44
C VAL A 286 -8.01 -3.07 7.28
N SER A 287 -8.75 -3.33 8.36
CA SER A 287 -9.90 -4.24 8.33
C SER A 287 -11.03 -3.72 7.44
N ALA A 288 -11.37 -2.44 7.54
CA ALA A 288 -12.39 -1.81 6.70
C ALA A 288 -11.99 -1.85 5.21
N THR A 289 -10.73 -1.52 4.89
CA THR A 289 -10.23 -1.55 3.51
C THR A 289 -10.14 -2.98 2.96
N VAL A 290 -9.66 -3.95 3.73
CA VAL A 290 -9.55 -5.34 3.25
C VAL A 290 -10.94 -5.97 3.04
N ALA A 291 -11.90 -5.71 3.92
CA ALA A 291 -13.23 -6.28 3.81
C ALA A 291 -14.08 -5.64 2.71
N GLY A 292 -14.07 -4.31 2.63
CA GLY A 292 -14.90 -3.56 1.68
C GLY A 292 -14.27 -3.48 0.30
N GLU A 293 -13.08 -2.88 0.25
CA GLU A 293 -12.43 -2.50 -1.01
C GLU A 293 -11.78 -3.69 -1.70
N VAL A 294 -10.94 -4.46 -0.99
CA VAL A 294 -10.24 -5.61 -1.61
C VAL A 294 -11.21 -6.71 -2.04
N GLY A 295 -12.24 -6.99 -1.25
CA GLY A 295 -13.32 -7.89 -1.64
C GLY A 295 -14.06 -7.41 -2.91
N SER A 296 -14.23 -6.09 -3.05
CA SER A 296 -14.83 -5.49 -4.25
C SER A 296 -13.95 -5.58 -5.50
N ILE A 297 -12.62 -5.73 -5.39
CA ILE A 297 -11.74 -5.91 -6.57
C ILE A 297 -12.11 -7.20 -7.31
N VAL A 298 -12.17 -8.33 -6.61
CA VAL A 298 -12.46 -9.65 -7.21
C VAL A 298 -13.81 -9.62 -7.92
N VAL A 299 -14.80 -9.03 -7.24
CA VAL A 299 -16.15 -8.82 -7.77
C VAL A 299 -16.12 -7.91 -9.01
N SER A 300 -15.37 -6.81 -8.96
CA SER A 300 -15.25 -5.86 -10.07
C SER A 300 -14.59 -6.46 -11.31
N THR A 301 -13.53 -7.26 -11.14
CA THR A 301 -12.89 -7.98 -12.25
C THR A 301 -13.86 -8.95 -12.92
N CYS A 302 -14.66 -9.68 -12.13
CA CYS A 302 -15.69 -10.57 -12.66
C CYS A 302 -16.76 -9.80 -13.46
N VAL A 303 -17.22 -8.65 -12.96
CA VAL A 303 -18.20 -7.79 -13.64
C VAL A 303 -17.69 -7.29 -14.99
N VAL A 304 -16.45 -6.82 -15.05
CA VAL A 304 -15.84 -6.32 -16.29
C VAL A 304 -15.80 -7.43 -17.34
N ILE A 305 -15.38 -8.64 -16.94
CA ILE A 305 -15.32 -9.80 -17.86
C ILE A 305 -16.72 -10.17 -18.37
N LEU A 306 -17.71 -10.27 -17.47
CA LEU A 306 -19.06 -10.67 -17.85
C LEU A 306 -19.71 -9.66 -18.82
N TYR A 307 -19.61 -8.36 -18.54
CA TYR A 307 -20.13 -7.35 -19.46
C TYR A 307 -19.35 -7.31 -20.78
N ALA A 308 -18.03 -7.52 -20.78
CA ALA A 308 -17.26 -7.61 -22.01
C ALA A 308 -17.72 -8.76 -22.91
N VAL A 309 -18.04 -9.93 -22.33
CA VAL A 309 -18.59 -11.07 -23.08
C VAL A 309 -19.96 -10.73 -23.67
N VAL A 310 -20.84 -10.10 -22.90
CA VAL A 310 -22.18 -9.71 -23.39
C VAL A 310 -22.06 -8.67 -24.50
N ILE A 311 -21.23 -7.63 -24.35
CA ILE A 311 -21.01 -6.61 -25.38
C ILE A 311 -20.44 -7.25 -26.65
N TYR A 312 -19.53 -8.24 -26.52
CA TYR A 312 -18.99 -8.97 -27.67
C TYR A 312 -20.07 -9.73 -28.45
N GLN A 313 -21.08 -10.27 -27.77
CA GLN A 313 -22.21 -10.94 -28.43
C GLN A 313 -23.11 -9.94 -29.19
N TYR A 314 -23.23 -8.70 -28.73
CA TYR A 314 -23.96 -7.64 -29.44
C TYR A 314 -23.17 -7.13 -30.64
N ASP A 315 -21.91 -6.74 -30.43
CA ASP A 315 -21.05 -6.25 -31.50
C ASP A 315 -19.54 -6.38 -31.16
N PRO A 316 -18.74 -7.15 -31.92
CA PRO A 316 -17.31 -7.34 -31.65
C PRO A 316 -16.47 -6.06 -31.69
N LEU A 317 -16.81 -5.10 -32.57
CA LEU A 317 -16.07 -3.84 -32.70
C LEU A 317 -16.26 -2.98 -31.44
N MET A 318 -17.50 -2.89 -30.95
CA MET A 318 -17.81 -2.20 -29.69
C MET A 318 -17.11 -2.85 -28.50
N ALA A 319 -17.07 -4.18 -28.44
CA ALA A 319 -16.36 -4.89 -27.37
C ALA A 319 -14.86 -4.56 -27.35
N PHE A 320 -14.22 -4.50 -28.52
CA PHE A 320 -12.81 -4.11 -28.61
C PHE A 320 -12.58 -2.67 -28.14
N ALA A 321 -13.43 -1.73 -28.57
CA ALA A 321 -13.38 -0.34 -28.09
C ALA A 321 -13.54 -0.26 -26.57
N ALA A 322 -14.49 -1.01 -26.02
CA ALA A 322 -14.76 -1.09 -24.59
C ALA A 322 -13.54 -1.63 -23.81
N VAL A 323 -12.94 -2.73 -24.27
CA VAL A 323 -11.74 -3.34 -23.66
C VAL A 323 -10.52 -2.41 -23.79
N ALA A 324 -10.37 -1.68 -24.90
CA ALA A 324 -9.28 -0.71 -25.07
C ALA A 324 -9.37 0.43 -24.05
N ILE A 325 -10.58 0.94 -23.79
CA ILE A 325 -10.81 1.98 -22.77
C ILE A 325 -10.49 1.43 -21.37
N VAL A 326 -10.98 0.24 -21.05
CA VAL A 326 -10.67 -0.47 -19.79
C VAL A 326 -9.16 -0.64 -19.62
N GLY A 327 -8.47 -1.13 -20.65
CA GLY A 327 -7.03 -1.38 -20.65
C GLY A 327 -6.23 -0.10 -20.45
N THR A 328 -6.64 1.00 -21.10
CA THR A 328 -6.01 2.33 -20.95
C THR A 328 -6.15 2.83 -19.52
N GLN A 329 -7.34 2.70 -18.92
CA GLN A 329 -7.59 3.09 -17.54
C GLN A 329 -6.75 2.26 -16.55
N LEU A 330 -6.70 0.93 -16.74
CA LEU A 330 -5.88 0.05 -15.90
C LEU A 330 -4.38 0.38 -16.01
N PHE A 331 -3.91 0.69 -17.22
CA PHE A 331 -2.53 1.11 -17.44
C PHE A 331 -2.20 2.40 -16.69
N LEU A 332 -3.06 3.43 -16.78
CA LEU A 332 -2.90 4.68 -16.04
C LEU A 332 -2.90 4.46 -14.53
N ILE A 333 -3.82 3.64 -14.01
CA ILE A 333 -3.86 3.26 -12.59
C ILE A 333 -2.52 2.66 -12.15
N ILE A 334 -1.99 1.67 -12.89
CA ILE A 334 -0.74 0.98 -12.54
C ILE A 334 0.45 1.94 -12.59
N LEU A 335 0.55 2.77 -13.64
CA LEU A 335 1.64 3.71 -13.82
C LEU A 335 1.66 4.77 -12.70
N LEU A 336 0.52 5.41 -12.44
CA LEU A 336 0.41 6.45 -11.43
C LEU A 336 0.61 5.90 -10.02
N ASN A 337 0.10 4.70 -9.71
CA ASN A 337 0.36 4.08 -8.40
C ASN A 337 1.84 3.83 -8.12
N ARG A 338 2.62 3.47 -9.15
CA ARG A 338 4.07 3.32 -8.99
C ARG A 338 4.74 4.64 -8.62
N LEU A 339 4.35 5.73 -9.26
CA LEU A 339 4.86 7.07 -8.95
C LEU A 339 4.42 7.52 -7.55
N ARG A 340 3.16 7.25 -7.17
CA ARG A 340 2.59 7.60 -5.86
C ARG A 340 3.25 6.87 -4.71
N MET A 341 3.64 5.60 -4.87
CA MET A 341 4.24 4.82 -3.78
C MET A 341 5.47 5.51 -3.17
N ASN A 342 6.32 6.10 -4.00
CA ASN A 342 7.51 6.82 -3.53
C ASN A 342 7.16 8.17 -2.89
N ALA A 343 6.21 8.91 -3.45
CA ALA A 343 5.75 10.18 -2.90
C ALA A 343 5.06 10.00 -1.54
N TYR A 344 4.24 8.95 -1.42
CA TYR A 344 3.50 8.62 -0.20
C TYR A 344 4.44 8.19 0.94
N ALA A 345 5.43 7.36 0.63
CA ALA A 345 6.46 6.97 1.60
C ALA A 345 7.17 8.20 2.21
N ARG A 346 7.58 9.16 1.36
CA ARG A 346 8.19 10.42 1.80
C ARG A 346 7.24 11.27 2.64
N SER A 347 5.98 11.35 2.25
CA SER A 347 4.95 12.11 2.98
C SER A 347 4.70 11.56 4.39
N GLN A 348 4.69 10.24 4.54
CA GLN A 348 4.50 9.59 5.84
C GLN A 348 5.64 9.89 6.82
N GLN A 349 6.87 9.96 6.30
CA GLN A 349 8.02 10.35 7.11
C GLN A 349 7.98 11.84 7.48
N ASP A 350 7.69 12.74 6.52
CA ASP A 350 7.54 14.17 6.81
C ASP A 350 6.43 14.37 7.88
N THR A 351 5.36 13.58 7.83
CA THR A 351 4.29 13.54 8.85
C THR A 351 4.80 13.12 10.23
N ALA A 352 5.61 12.06 10.29
CA ALA A 352 6.24 11.62 11.53
C ALA A 352 7.20 12.69 12.10
N LEU A 353 7.98 13.36 11.25
CA LEU A 353 8.87 14.46 11.66
C LEU A 353 8.08 15.63 12.24
N MET A 354 7.00 16.07 11.59
CA MET A 354 6.16 17.14 12.14
C MET A 354 5.52 16.74 13.46
N THR A 355 5.01 15.50 13.55
CA THR A 355 4.46 14.99 14.82
C THR A 355 5.51 15.02 15.93
N GLY A 356 6.75 14.60 15.61
CA GLY A 356 7.87 14.67 16.55
C GLY A 356 8.22 16.09 16.97
N VAL A 357 8.32 17.04 16.02
CA VAL A 357 8.56 18.46 16.30
C VAL A 357 7.43 19.06 17.15
N SER A 358 6.18 18.69 16.90
CA SER A 358 5.05 19.14 17.69
C SER A 358 5.09 18.60 19.11
N ILE A 359 5.36 17.31 19.30
CA ILE A 359 5.52 16.71 20.62
C ILE A 359 6.67 17.37 21.39
N ASP A 360 7.84 17.51 20.75
CA ASP A 360 9.02 18.17 21.31
C ASP A 360 8.71 19.62 21.75
N THR A 361 8.01 20.38 20.90
CA THR A 361 7.61 21.75 21.20
C THR A 361 6.65 21.82 22.39
N ILE A 362 5.68 20.91 22.47
CA ILE A 362 4.70 20.87 23.57
C ILE A 362 5.35 20.39 24.88
N MET A 363 6.19 19.36 24.83
CA MET A 363 6.88 18.83 26.01
C MET A 363 7.86 19.86 26.61
N ASN A 364 8.46 20.71 25.78
CA ASN A 364 9.37 21.77 26.23
C ASN A 364 8.67 23.13 26.43
N MET A 365 7.34 23.17 26.51
CA MET A 365 6.58 24.42 26.57
C MET A 365 6.99 25.29 27.76
N GLU A 366 7.21 24.69 28.93
CA GLU A 366 7.66 25.41 30.14
C GLU A 366 8.97 26.17 29.88
N SER A 367 9.98 25.49 29.35
CA SER A 367 11.25 26.13 28.99
C SER A 367 11.04 27.24 27.96
N MET A 368 10.22 27.01 26.93
CA MET A 368 9.97 28.02 25.90
C MET A 368 9.27 29.26 26.44
N THR A 369 8.35 29.10 27.39
CA THR A 369 7.71 30.23 28.08
C THR A 369 8.71 31.00 28.94
N LEU A 370 9.59 30.31 29.68
CA LEU A 370 10.63 30.95 30.50
C LEU A 370 11.63 31.76 29.67
N TYR A 371 11.99 31.27 28.47
CA TYR A 371 12.91 31.96 27.56
C TYR A 371 12.23 32.96 26.60
N GLY A 372 10.89 33.07 26.61
CA GLY A 372 10.16 33.91 25.66
C GLY A 372 10.37 33.50 24.19
N SER A 373 10.58 32.21 23.93
CA SER A 373 10.92 31.65 22.61
C SER A 373 9.74 30.96 21.92
N ASP A 374 8.51 31.30 22.27
CA ASP A 374 7.27 30.76 21.70
C ASP A 374 7.22 30.89 20.17
N HIS A 375 7.68 32.02 19.63
CA HIS A 375 7.76 32.25 18.19
C HIS A 375 8.66 31.24 17.47
N PHE A 376 9.78 30.83 18.08
CA PHE A 376 10.69 29.83 17.51
C PHE A 376 10.01 28.45 17.42
N GLY A 377 9.27 28.05 18.45
CA GLY A 377 8.50 26.80 18.46
C GLY A 377 7.41 26.81 17.39
N PHE A 378 6.66 27.91 17.32
CA PHE A 378 5.65 28.11 16.28
C PHE A 378 6.24 28.00 14.87
N GLN A 379 7.35 28.71 14.58
CA GLN A 379 8.00 28.65 13.27
C GLN A 379 8.47 27.23 12.93
N ARG A 380 9.04 26.49 13.90
CA ARG A 380 9.55 25.13 13.68
C ARG A 380 8.43 24.14 13.33
N VAL A 381 7.32 24.21 14.07
CA VAL A 381 6.12 23.41 13.79
C VAL A 381 5.52 23.81 12.43
N MET A 382 5.37 25.11 12.18
CA MET A 382 4.73 25.61 10.96
C MET A 382 5.55 25.31 9.70
N ASN A 383 6.89 25.42 9.75
CA ASN A 383 7.76 25.03 8.64
C ASN A 383 7.62 23.54 8.31
N SER A 384 7.53 22.69 9.33
CA SER A 384 7.31 21.24 9.15
C SER A 384 5.93 20.95 8.57
N PHE A 385 4.91 21.69 9.01
CA PHE A 385 3.54 21.60 8.52
C PHE A 385 3.43 22.03 7.04
N VAL A 386 3.98 23.18 6.67
CA VAL A 386 4.03 23.67 5.28
C VAL A 386 4.74 22.67 4.36
N LYS A 387 5.84 22.07 4.83
CA LYS A 387 6.57 21.03 4.08
C LYS A 387 5.65 19.83 3.78
N ILE A 388 4.89 19.36 4.76
CA ILE A 388 3.92 18.26 4.59
C ILE A 388 2.80 18.67 3.61
N LEU A 389 2.24 19.87 3.75
CA LEU A 389 1.20 20.34 2.83
C LEU A 389 1.71 20.36 1.39
N ASN A 390 2.94 20.78 1.14
CA ASN A 390 3.56 20.71 -0.18
C ASN A 390 3.69 19.26 -0.69
N ARG A 391 3.96 18.28 0.18
CA ARG A 391 3.95 16.85 -0.19
C ARG A 391 2.55 16.37 -0.54
N TYR A 392 1.56 16.69 0.28
CA TYR A 392 0.17 16.35 0.00
C TYR A 392 -0.34 17.02 -1.27
N GLN A 393 0.10 18.23 -1.60
CA GLN A 393 -0.23 18.88 -2.87
C GLN A 393 0.31 18.11 -4.08
N VAL A 394 1.52 17.56 -4.01
CA VAL A 394 2.08 16.71 -5.09
C VAL A 394 1.26 15.44 -5.25
N ILE A 395 0.91 14.77 -4.15
CA ILE A 395 0.08 13.56 -4.17
C ILE A 395 -1.33 13.89 -4.67
N GLY A 396 -1.93 14.96 -4.18
CA GLY A 396 -3.27 15.42 -4.56
C GLY A 396 -3.37 15.76 -6.03
N ARG A 397 -2.34 16.35 -6.65
CA ARG A 397 -2.31 16.55 -8.11
C ARG A 397 -2.39 15.23 -8.89
N LEU A 398 -1.73 14.17 -8.41
CA LEU A 398 -1.83 12.84 -9.02
C LEU A 398 -3.22 12.23 -8.84
N ASP A 399 -3.87 12.48 -7.70
CA ASP A 399 -5.21 11.99 -7.39
C ASP A 399 -6.27 12.68 -8.25
N VAL A 400 -6.18 14.00 -8.38
CA VAL A 400 -7.02 14.81 -9.28
C VAL A 400 -6.82 14.34 -10.72
N PHE A 401 -5.59 14.11 -11.17
CA PHE A 401 -5.32 13.61 -12.51
C PHE A 401 -5.88 12.20 -12.76
N LEU A 402 -5.78 11.29 -11.79
CA LEU A 402 -6.37 9.95 -11.89
C LEU A 402 -7.90 10.02 -11.94
N GLY A 403 -8.52 10.87 -11.11
CA GLY A 403 -9.96 11.11 -11.14
C GLY A 403 -10.42 11.71 -12.48
N ALA A 404 -9.75 12.75 -12.95
CA ALA A 404 -10.05 13.42 -14.21
C ALA A 404 -9.88 12.50 -15.42
N SER A 405 -8.81 11.69 -15.47
CA SER A 405 -8.61 10.70 -16.54
C SER A 405 -9.69 9.61 -16.56
N SER A 406 -10.14 9.16 -15.38
CA SER A 406 -11.26 8.22 -15.26
C SER A 406 -12.57 8.80 -15.81
N GLN A 407 -12.85 10.06 -15.48
CA GLN A 407 -14.04 10.76 -15.98
C GLN A 407 -13.95 11.05 -17.48
N PHE A 408 -12.78 11.48 -17.96
CA PHE A 408 -12.51 11.70 -19.38
C PHE A 408 -12.71 10.42 -20.19
N LEU A 409 -12.17 9.28 -19.75
CA LEU A 409 -12.38 7.99 -20.42
C LEU A 409 -13.84 7.54 -20.40
N THR A 410 -14.59 7.86 -19.34
CA THR A 410 -16.03 7.59 -19.28
C THR A 410 -16.77 8.41 -20.34
N GLN A 411 -16.47 9.70 -20.49
CA GLN A 411 -17.07 10.55 -21.53
C GLN A 411 -16.65 10.12 -22.93
N LEU A 412 -15.37 9.81 -23.12
CA LEU A 412 -14.84 9.28 -24.37
C LEU A 412 -15.54 7.99 -24.77
N SER A 413 -15.84 7.11 -23.80
CA SER A 413 -16.61 5.89 -24.06
C SER A 413 -18.03 6.18 -24.53
N ALA A 414 -18.71 7.16 -23.94
CA ALA A 414 -20.06 7.53 -24.33
C ALA A 414 -20.07 8.10 -25.77
N ILE A 415 -19.11 8.96 -26.10
CA ILE A 415 -18.93 9.50 -27.45
C ILE A 415 -18.57 8.39 -28.44
N ALA A 416 -17.67 7.48 -28.09
CA ALA A 416 -17.27 6.37 -28.94
C ALA A 416 -18.47 5.45 -29.25
N VAL A 417 -19.32 5.16 -28.26
CA VAL A 417 -20.57 4.41 -28.48
C VAL A 417 -21.48 5.14 -29.46
N LEU A 418 -21.69 6.44 -29.29
CA LEU A 418 -22.56 7.20 -30.19
C LEU A 418 -22.00 7.29 -31.61
N MET A 419 -20.69 7.54 -31.77
CA MET A 419 -20.07 7.66 -33.08
C MET A 419 -20.00 6.32 -33.81
N ILE A 420 -19.40 5.30 -33.18
CA ILE A 420 -19.22 3.97 -33.79
C ILE A 420 -20.57 3.27 -33.92
N GLY A 421 -21.40 3.34 -32.87
CA GLY A 421 -22.69 2.70 -32.83
C GLY A 421 -23.72 3.39 -33.70
N GLY A 422 -23.75 4.72 -33.72
CA GLY A 422 -24.58 5.49 -34.65
C GLY A 422 -24.24 5.19 -36.11
N TRP A 423 -22.94 5.14 -36.44
CA TRP A 423 -22.49 4.68 -37.77
C TRP A 423 -23.00 3.27 -38.07
N ARG A 424 -22.85 2.31 -37.16
CA ARG A 424 -23.36 0.93 -37.33
C ARG A 424 -24.88 0.87 -37.52
N VAL A 425 -25.64 1.71 -36.81
CA VAL A 425 -27.10 1.82 -36.97
C VAL A 425 -27.45 2.37 -38.36
N MET A 426 -26.73 3.38 -38.85
CA MET A 426 -26.94 3.94 -40.19
C MET A 426 -26.72 2.92 -41.31
N PHE A 427 -25.76 2.00 -41.14
CA PHE A 427 -25.52 0.88 -42.07
C PHE A 427 -26.43 -0.34 -41.83
N GLY A 428 -27.42 -0.23 -40.94
CA GLY A 428 -28.40 -1.30 -40.67
C GLY A 428 -27.85 -2.50 -39.87
N ALA A 429 -26.63 -2.40 -39.32
CA ALA A 429 -26.03 -3.50 -38.56
C ALA A 429 -26.56 -3.61 -37.11
N LEU A 430 -27.12 -2.53 -36.57
CA LEU A 430 -27.67 -2.46 -35.21
C LEU A 430 -29.01 -1.71 -35.22
N THR A 431 -29.92 -2.05 -34.30
CA THR A 431 -31.12 -1.24 -34.04
C THR A 431 -30.80 -0.06 -33.12
N VAL A 432 -31.68 0.94 -33.09
CA VAL A 432 -31.55 2.07 -32.15
C VAL A 432 -31.64 1.58 -30.70
N GLY A 433 -32.50 0.61 -30.39
CA GLY A 433 -32.56 0.00 -29.07
C GLY A 433 -31.29 -0.78 -28.70
N MET A 434 -30.65 -1.48 -29.64
CA MET A 434 -29.35 -2.13 -29.41
C MET A 434 -28.26 -1.11 -29.05
N LEU A 435 -28.25 0.06 -29.70
CA LEU A 435 -27.33 1.15 -29.38
C LEU A 435 -27.51 1.64 -27.93
N VAL A 436 -28.76 1.83 -27.51
CA VAL A 436 -29.08 2.22 -26.12
C VAL A 436 -28.64 1.15 -25.13
N THR A 437 -28.85 -0.14 -25.45
CA THR A 437 -28.34 -1.26 -24.63
C THR A 437 -26.82 -1.23 -24.51
N LEU A 438 -26.11 -1.10 -25.63
CA LEU A 438 -24.65 -1.01 -25.65
C LEU A 438 -24.12 0.16 -24.82
N GLN A 439 -24.80 1.31 -24.85
CA GLN A 439 -24.46 2.46 -24.02
C GLN A 439 -24.59 2.15 -22.52
N VAL A 440 -25.68 1.51 -22.11
CA VAL A 440 -25.90 1.11 -20.71
C VAL A 440 -24.86 0.06 -20.29
N LEU A 441 -24.65 -0.99 -21.09
CA LEU A 441 -23.70 -2.07 -20.79
C LEU A 441 -22.26 -1.53 -20.68
N MET A 442 -21.83 -0.64 -21.59
CA MET A 442 -20.50 -0.03 -21.50
C MET A 442 -20.34 0.83 -20.26
N SER A 443 -21.35 1.63 -19.90
CA SER A 443 -21.33 2.40 -18.64
C SER A 443 -21.21 1.48 -17.42
N ARG A 444 -21.97 0.38 -17.38
CA ARG A 444 -21.92 -0.62 -16.31
C ARG A 444 -20.59 -1.36 -16.24
N MET A 445 -19.92 -1.58 -17.37
CA MET A 445 -18.59 -2.18 -17.44
C MET A 445 -17.48 -1.22 -16.97
N ILE A 446 -17.62 0.09 -17.22
CA ILE A 446 -16.62 1.10 -16.85
C ILE A 446 -16.74 1.52 -15.38
N ALA A 447 -17.94 1.54 -14.81
CA ALA A 447 -18.16 1.99 -13.43
C ALA A 447 -17.27 1.31 -12.36
N PRO A 448 -17.02 -0.01 -12.41
CA PRO A 448 -16.08 -0.67 -11.48
C PRO A 448 -14.63 -0.16 -11.59
N LEU A 449 -14.22 0.39 -12.75
CA LEU A 449 -12.85 0.92 -12.93
C LEU A 449 -12.61 2.19 -12.12
N GLN A 450 -13.64 3.01 -11.92
CA GLN A 450 -13.55 4.19 -11.06
C GLN A 450 -13.28 3.76 -9.61
N ARG A 451 -13.97 2.70 -9.15
CA ARG A 451 -13.69 2.11 -7.83
C ARG A 451 -12.28 1.55 -7.76
N LEU A 452 -11.84 0.80 -8.78
CA LEU A 452 -10.46 0.28 -8.81
C LEU A 452 -9.42 1.42 -8.77
N ALA A 453 -9.69 2.56 -9.40
CA ALA A 453 -8.85 3.75 -9.30
C ALA A 453 -8.82 4.28 -7.86
N SER A 454 -9.97 4.44 -7.20
CA SER A 454 -10.04 4.87 -5.80
C SER A 454 -9.32 3.90 -4.84
N ILE A 455 -9.48 2.58 -5.04
CA ILE A 455 -8.80 1.56 -4.23
C ILE A 455 -7.31 1.57 -4.48
N ALA A 456 -6.91 1.72 -5.75
CA ALA A 456 -5.52 1.91 -6.12
C ALA A 456 -4.90 3.06 -5.32
N LEU A 457 -5.66 4.13 -5.05
CA LEU A 457 -5.16 5.22 -4.24
C LEU A 457 -4.77 4.81 -2.81
N LEU A 458 -5.47 3.83 -2.24
CA LEU A 458 -5.30 3.32 -0.86
C LEU A 458 -4.20 2.25 -0.72
N ILE A 459 -3.77 1.61 -1.81
CA ILE A 459 -2.78 0.51 -1.75
C ILE A 459 -1.48 0.91 -1.04
N PRO A 460 -0.86 2.09 -1.31
CA PRO A 460 0.36 2.48 -0.61
C PRO A 460 0.16 2.61 0.90
N THR A 461 -0.96 3.20 1.33
CA THR A 461 -1.33 3.34 2.75
C THR A 461 -1.52 1.98 3.39
N LEU A 462 -2.37 1.14 2.79
CA LEU A 462 -2.64 -0.22 3.26
C LEU A 462 -1.37 -1.04 3.39
N LYS A 463 -0.42 -0.86 2.46
CA LYS A 463 0.89 -1.54 2.51
C LYS A 463 1.73 -1.10 3.71
N MET A 464 1.86 0.20 3.95
CA MET A 464 2.63 0.70 5.08
C MET A 464 1.98 0.32 6.42
N ASP A 465 0.66 0.39 6.48
CA ASP A 465 -0.14 0.03 7.64
C ASP A 465 -0.03 -1.45 7.99
N LEU A 466 -0.12 -2.33 7.00
CA LEU A 466 0.08 -3.77 7.19
C LEU A 466 1.50 -4.09 7.68
N LEU A 467 2.52 -3.47 7.10
CA LEU A 467 3.91 -3.66 7.55
C LEU A 467 4.11 -3.21 9.01
N ARG A 468 3.48 -2.10 9.43
CA ARG A 468 3.51 -1.62 10.82
C ARG A 468 2.80 -2.55 11.80
N LEU A 469 1.70 -3.19 11.37
CA LEU A 469 0.99 -4.18 12.17
C LEU A 469 1.78 -5.48 12.31
N GLU A 470 2.32 -5.99 11.19
CA GLU A 470 3.17 -7.18 11.15
C GLU A 470 4.42 -6.98 12.01
N ASP A 471 5.04 -5.80 11.97
CA ASP A 471 6.18 -5.45 12.81
C ASP A 471 5.91 -5.65 14.31
N VAL A 472 4.67 -5.48 14.78
CA VAL A 472 4.29 -5.75 16.18
C VAL A 472 4.03 -7.25 16.39
N LEU A 473 3.23 -7.85 15.50
CA LEU A 473 2.79 -9.25 15.61
C LEU A 473 3.92 -10.27 15.43
N ASP A 474 5.01 -9.88 14.78
CA ASP A 474 6.20 -10.72 14.58
C ASP A 474 7.13 -10.72 15.80
N ASN A 475 6.88 -9.89 16.83
CA ASN A 475 7.67 -9.95 18.05
C ASN A 475 7.32 -11.22 18.84
N PRO A 476 8.32 -11.91 19.40
CA PRO A 476 8.06 -13.04 20.27
C PRO A 476 7.32 -12.59 21.54
N ILE A 477 6.43 -13.45 22.01
CA ILE A 477 5.74 -13.31 23.28
C ILE A 477 6.76 -13.42 24.42
N ASP A 478 6.45 -12.83 25.57
CA ASP A 478 7.29 -12.92 26.78
C ASP A 478 7.63 -14.39 27.10
N PRO A 479 8.93 -14.74 27.27
CA PRO A 479 9.36 -16.10 27.59
C PRO A 479 8.69 -16.70 28.85
N ILE A 480 8.33 -15.87 29.83
CA ILE A 480 7.64 -16.29 31.05
C ILE A 480 6.23 -16.76 30.71
N ILE A 481 5.51 -15.98 29.89
CA ILE A 481 4.16 -16.34 29.42
C ILE A 481 4.24 -17.58 28.54
N GLN A 482 5.24 -17.66 27.65
CA GLN A 482 5.43 -18.82 26.76
C GLN A 482 5.69 -20.11 27.55
N ARG A 483 6.49 -20.06 28.62
CA ARG A 483 6.72 -21.19 29.54
C ARG A 483 5.44 -21.57 30.28
N ALA A 484 4.70 -20.60 30.81
CA ALA A 484 3.44 -20.85 31.51
C ALA A 484 2.37 -21.49 30.59
N GLU A 485 2.37 -21.18 29.29
CA GLU A 485 1.48 -21.82 28.32
C GLU A 485 1.93 -23.25 27.97
N ALA A 486 3.23 -23.47 27.78
CA ALA A 486 3.77 -24.81 27.57
C ALA A 486 3.53 -25.74 28.77
N GLU A 487 3.54 -25.20 29.99
CA GLU A 487 3.19 -25.92 31.23
C GLU A 487 1.69 -26.21 31.33
N LYS A 488 0.82 -25.36 30.76
CA LYS A 488 -0.63 -25.58 30.72
C LYS A 488 -1.02 -26.60 29.65
N GLU A 489 -0.35 -26.62 28.50
CA GLU A 489 -0.60 -27.64 27.44
C GLU A 489 -0.05 -29.03 27.80
N SER A 490 0.94 -29.11 28.68
CA SER A 490 1.52 -30.39 29.15
C SER A 490 0.79 -31.03 30.33
N LYS A 491 -0.14 -30.33 30.98
CA LYS A 491 -1.04 -30.92 31.98
C LYS A 491 -2.35 -31.34 31.32
N PRO A 492 -2.86 -32.58 31.55
CA PRO A 492 -4.21 -32.95 31.13
C PRO A 492 -5.19 -31.96 31.76
N ILE A 493 -6.09 -31.40 30.96
CA ILE A 493 -7.09 -30.44 31.41
C ILE A 493 -8.13 -31.18 32.25
N ASP A 494 -7.93 -31.26 33.57
CA ASP A 494 -9.05 -31.43 34.49
C ASP A 494 -9.78 -30.07 34.59
N GLN A 495 -10.82 -29.94 33.74
CA GLN A 495 -11.89 -28.94 33.71
C GLN A 495 -11.52 -27.43 33.74
N PRO A 496 -11.97 -26.62 32.76
CA PRO A 496 -11.79 -25.17 32.80
C PRO A 496 -12.77 -24.48 33.78
N PRO A 497 -12.33 -23.48 34.57
CA PRO A 497 -13.16 -22.82 35.59
C PRO A 497 -14.00 -21.64 35.05
N PHE A 498 -14.46 -21.69 33.80
CA PHE A 498 -15.34 -20.64 33.24
C PHE A 498 -16.23 -21.21 32.12
N SER A 499 -17.29 -21.93 32.51
CA SER A 499 -18.36 -22.39 31.61
C SER A 499 -19.62 -21.52 31.66
N GLU A 500 -19.58 -20.32 32.24
CA GLU A 500 -20.75 -19.45 32.28
C GLU A 500 -20.49 -18.10 31.60
N GLY A 501 -21.25 -17.88 30.52
CA GLY A 501 -21.88 -16.58 30.31
C GLY A 501 -21.17 -15.56 29.43
N ILE A 502 -20.97 -15.86 28.14
CA ILE A 502 -21.18 -14.84 27.10
C ILE A 502 -22.06 -15.46 26.02
N ARG A 503 -23.38 -15.30 26.18
CA ARG A 503 -24.35 -15.50 25.10
C ARG A 503 -24.28 -14.27 24.19
N LEU A 504 -23.91 -14.51 22.92
CA LEU A 504 -24.05 -13.56 21.81
C LEU A 504 -25.45 -13.60 21.23
#